data_AF-A0AAP0VYF0-F1
#
_entry.id   AF-A0AAP0VYF0-F1
#
_cell.length_a   1.000
_cell.length_b   1.000
_cell.length_c   1.000
_cell.angle_alpha   90.00
_cell.angle_beta   90.00
_cell.angle_gamma   90.00
#
_symmetry.space_group_name_H-M   'P 1'
#
loop_
_entity.id
_entity.type
_entity.pdbx_description
1 polymer ?
#
loop_
_entity_poly.entity_id
_entity_poly.type
_entity_poly.pdbx_seq_one_letter_code
_entity_poly.pdbx_strand_id
1 'polypeptide(L)'
;MSISDSLNACATPARVTQNDIIRVMGEYTFIRLDNGDEAFFHHGNWITGADAASREPSVLGLAQSMARAGCKSLRCVELPLPDDAEWSWSDVVMRLVQSSYARDVRGELTVTASDNTRHGRGVHVCSDPLLSGINSNLWFPLNAAEDWHAGIERVLTMNGVAENVVRLEPLRDSQEYTDFKVIYNRKVCV
;
A
#
# COMPACT_ATOMS: atom_id res chain seq x y z
N MET A 1 22.88 15.56 -31.65
CA MET A 1 22.71 15.82 -30.20
C MET A 1 21.90 14.66 -29.65
N SER A 2 22.56 13.65 -29.09
CA SER A 2 21.89 12.51 -28.45
C SER A 2 21.55 12.90 -27.03
N ILE A 3 20.26 12.88 -26.71
CA ILE A 3 19.76 13.02 -25.34
C ILE A 3 19.80 11.61 -24.76
N SER A 4 20.64 11.45 -23.75
CA SER A 4 20.81 10.23 -22.98
C SER A 4 19.56 9.95 -22.15
N ASP A 5 18.72 9.01 -22.62
CA ASP A 5 17.65 8.39 -21.84
C ASP A 5 18.26 7.68 -20.62
N SER A 6 18.20 8.36 -19.48
CA SER A 6 18.59 7.84 -18.17
C SER A 6 17.33 7.50 -17.39
N LEU A 7 16.57 6.50 -17.83
CA LEU A 7 15.38 6.02 -17.14
C LEU A 7 15.36 4.49 -17.10
N ASN A 8 16.20 3.92 -16.23
CA ASN A 8 15.86 2.72 -15.45
C ASN A 8 16.96 2.44 -14.44
N ALA A 9 17.04 3.28 -13.40
CA ALA A 9 17.54 2.77 -12.13
C ALA A 9 16.42 1.88 -11.58
N CYS A 10 16.43 0.61 -11.98
CA CYS A 10 15.75 -0.45 -11.25
C CYS A 10 16.29 -0.37 -9.83
N ALA A 11 15.54 0.30 -8.94
CA ALA A 11 15.91 0.43 -7.55
C ALA A 11 16.08 -1.00 -7.03
N THR A 12 17.33 -1.41 -6.81
CA THR A 12 17.62 -2.68 -6.18
C THR A 12 16.82 -2.65 -4.87
N PRO A 13 15.95 -3.65 -4.60
CA PRO A 13 15.17 -3.63 -3.37
C PRO A 13 16.17 -3.45 -2.23
N ALA A 14 15.98 -2.38 -1.46
CA ALA A 14 16.87 -2.05 -0.35
C ALA A 14 17.05 -3.32 0.47
N ARG A 15 18.30 -3.71 0.75
CA ARG A 15 18.58 -4.89 1.57
C ARG A 15 17.76 -4.76 2.84
N VAL A 16 16.89 -5.74 3.09
CA VAL A 16 16.06 -5.80 4.30
C VAL A 16 17.00 -5.72 5.50
N THR A 17 16.80 -4.71 6.34
CA THR A 17 17.60 -4.51 7.54
C THR A 17 16.91 -5.13 8.76
N GLN A 18 17.66 -5.39 9.83
CA GLN A 18 17.08 -5.86 11.09
C GLN A 18 16.01 -4.90 11.64
N ASN A 19 16.19 -3.59 11.41
CA ASN A 19 15.22 -2.59 11.82
C ASN A 19 13.91 -2.70 11.03
N ASP A 20 13.97 -3.03 9.74
CA ASP A 20 12.77 -3.28 8.93
C ASP A 20 12.01 -4.51 9.44
N ILE A 21 12.74 -5.58 9.76
CA ILE A 21 12.17 -6.80 10.35
C ILE A 21 11.45 -6.48 11.66
N ILE A 22 12.11 -5.79 12.60
CA ILE A 22 11.52 -5.43 13.90
C ILE A 22 10.32 -4.49 13.72
N ARG A 23 10.35 -3.55 12.76
CA ARG A 23 9.21 -2.66 12.48
C ARG A 23 7.98 -3.42 12.03
N VAL A 24 8.16 -4.44 11.17
CA VAL A 24 7.06 -5.20 10.57
C VAL A 24 6.55 -6.26 11.53
N MET A 25 7.44 -7.01 12.15
CA MET A 25 7.10 -8.14 13.02
C MET A 25 6.73 -7.66 14.44
N GLY A 26 7.36 -6.59 14.92
CA GLY A 26 7.31 -6.18 16.32
C GLY A 26 8.27 -7.00 17.18
N GLU A 27 8.20 -6.81 18.51
CA GLU A 27 9.09 -7.51 19.46
C GLU A 27 8.74 -8.99 19.62
N TYR A 28 7.46 -9.35 19.55
CA TYR A 28 6.94 -10.71 19.68
C TYR A 28 6.00 -11.01 18.53
N THR A 29 6.29 -12.06 17.75
CA THR A 29 5.51 -12.38 16.55
C THR A 29 5.27 -13.87 16.44
N PHE A 30 4.01 -14.21 16.25
CA PHE A 30 3.55 -15.54 15.90
C PHE A 30 3.07 -15.53 14.45
N ILE A 31 3.57 -16.47 13.66
CA ILE A 31 3.17 -16.68 12.26
C ILE A 31 2.54 -18.06 12.16
N ARG A 32 1.38 -18.15 11.51
CA ARG A 32 0.75 -19.41 11.10
C ARG A 32 0.60 -19.41 9.58
N LEU A 33 1.05 -20.48 8.94
CA LEU A 33 0.86 -20.72 7.51
C LEU A 33 -0.45 -21.49 7.26
N ASP A 34 -0.98 -21.40 6.04
CA ASP A 34 -2.23 -22.07 5.65
C ASP A 34 -2.17 -23.61 5.77
N ASN A 35 -0.98 -24.21 5.68
CA ASN A 35 -0.79 -25.65 5.91
C ASN A 35 -0.82 -26.03 7.41
N GLY A 36 -0.93 -25.03 8.30
CA GLY A 36 -0.93 -25.19 9.75
C GLY A 36 0.43 -25.03 10.40
N ASP A 37 1.53 -24.86 9.65
CA ASP A 37 2.85 -24.69 10.24
C ASP A 37 2.93 -23.38 11.01
N GLU A 38 3.56 -23.44 12.18
CA GLU A 38 3.65 -22.30 13.08
C GLU A 38 5.10 -21.95 13.38
N ALA A 39 5.38 -20.66 13.54
CA ALA A 39 6.63 -20.19 14.09
C ALA A 39 6.45 -19.01 15.01
N PHE A 40 7.32 -18.96 16.01
CA PHE A 40 7.40 -17.88 16.97
C PHE A 40 8.76 -17.20 16.90
N PHE A 41 8.73 -15.87 16.85
CA PHE A 41 9.88 -14.99 16.72
C PHE A 41 9.93 -13.96 17.83
N HIS A 42 11.16 -13.62 18.23
CA HIS A 42 11.45 -12.53 19.16
C HIS A 42 12.47 -11.56 18.55
N HIS A 43 12.10 -10.28 18.39
CA HIS A 43 12.89 -9.27 17.68
C HIS A 43 13.34 -9.72 16.28
N GLY A 44 12.48 -10.45 15.57
CA GLY A 44 12.79 -11.01 14.24
C GLY A 44 13.69 -12.25 14.25
N ASN A 45 14.16 -12.71 15.42
CA ASN A 45 14.93 -13.95 15.54
C ASN A 45 13.99 -15.12 15.76
N TRP A 46 14.23 -16.22 15.05
CA TRP A 46 13.48 -17.46 15.23
C TRP A 46 13.75 -18.06 16.61
N ILE A 47 12.70 -18.44 17.33
CA ILE A 47 12.78 -19.07 18.66
C ILE A 47 12.38 -20.54 18.59
N THR A 48 11.23 -20.82 17.99
CA THR A 48 10.69 -22.19 17.86
C THR A 48 9.59 -22.22 16.79
N GLY A 49 9.19 -23.42 16.38
CA GLY A 49 8.07 -23.65 15.48
C GLY A 49 7.39 -24.98 15.76
N ALA A 50 6.26 -25.20 15.09
CA ALA A 50 5.53 -26.47 15.08
C ALA A 50 5.23 -26.85 13.63
N ASP A 51 5.68 -28.05 13.25
CA ASP A 51 5.31 -28.69 11.98
C ASP A 51 3.94 -29.37 12.12
N ALA A 52 2.98 -28.90 11.33
CA ALA A 52 1.62 -29.44 11.34
C ALA A 52 1.56 -30.87 10.79
N ALA A 53 2.39 -31.22 9.81
CA ALA A 53 2.45 -32.57 9.24
C ALA A 53 2.95 -33.58 10.28
N SER A 54 3.87 -33.15 11.15
CA SER A 54 4.41 -33.93 12.27
C SER A 54 3.52 -33.94 13.52
N ARG A 55 2.38 -33.22 13.50
CA ARG A 55 1.45 -33.07 14.63
C ARG A 55 2.11 -32.51 15.89
N GLU A 56 3.06 -31.61 15.71
CA GLU A 56 3.70 -30.94 16.84
C GLU A 56 2.70 -30.06 17.59
N PRO A 57 2.85 -29.89 18.92
CA PRO A 57 1.98 -29.01 19.69
C PRO A 57 2.19 -27.56 19.28
N SER A 58 1.08 -26.81 19.18
CA SER A 58 1.11 -25.39 18.81
C SER A 58 2.03 -24.57 19.72
N VAL A 59 2.81 -23.68 19.11
CA VAL A 59 3.71 -22.75 19.81
C VAL A 59 3.02 -21.47 20.25
N LEU A 60 1.73 -21.28 19.93
CA LEU A 60 0.96 -20.08 20.26
C LEU A 60 0.89 -19.83 21.78
N GLY A 61 0.70 -20.88 22.58
CA GLY A 61 0.63 -20.76 24.04
C GLY A 61 1.95 -20.26 24.66
N LEU A 62 3.07 -20.71 24.12
CA LEU A 62 4.40 -20.23 24.50
C LEU A 62 4.58 -18.77 24.09
N ALA A 63 4.25 -18.43 22.85
CA ALA A 63 4.35 -17.06 22.33
C ALA A 63 3.53 -16.06 23.18
N GLN A 64 2.30 -16.42 23.52
CA GLN A 64 1.44 -15.61 24.39
C GLN A 64 2.02 -15.46 25.80
N SER A 65 2.56 -16.54 26.37
CA SER A 65 3.16 -16.52 27.70
C SER A 65 4.41 -15.63 27.74
N MET A 66 5.27 -15.71 26.71
CA MET A 66 6.48 -14.88 26.62
C MET A 66 6.15 -13.39 26.41
N ALA A 67 5.20 -13.07 25.54
CA ALA A 67 4.76 -11.68 25.33
C ALA A 67 4.16 -11.10 26.63
N ARG A 68 3.33 -11.88 27.34
CA ARG A 68 2.76 -11.49 28.65
C ARG A 68 3.85 -11.29 29.70
N ALA A 69 4.84 -12.19 29.79
CA ALA A 69 5.96 -12.04 30.70
C ALA A 69 6.77 -10.77 30.43
N GLY A 70 6.90 -10.38 29.15
CA GLY A 70 7.52 -9.12 28.74
C GLY A 70 6.65 -7.87 28.90
N CYS A 71 5.38 -8.00 29.32
CA CYS A 71 4.39 -6.92 29.28
C CYS A 71 4.25 -6.27 27.89
N LYS A 72 4.34 -7.09 26.82
CA LYS A 72 4.24 -6.66 25.42
C LYS A 72 3.06 -7.34 24.73
N SER A 73 2.63 -6.74 23.62
CA SER A 73 1.62 -7.36 22.75
C SER A 73 2.27 -8.42 21.86
N LEU A 74 1.53 -9.51 21.60
CA LEU A 74 1.89 -10.52 20.61
C LEU A 74 1.25 -10.14 19.27
N ARG A 75 2.06 -9.98 18.22
CA ARG A 75 1.56 -9.87 16.86
C ARG A 75 1.29 -11.25 16.30
N CYS A 76 0.06 -11.52 15.87
CA CYS A 76 -0.31 -12.74 15.17
C CYS A 76 -0.51 -12.44 13.69
N VAL A 77 0.10 -13.24 12.81
CA VAL A 77 0.00 -13.10 11.35
C VAL A 77 -0.35 -14.45 10.75
N GLU A 78 -1.33 -14.48 9.86
CA GLU A 78 -1.70 -15.64 9.08
C GLU A 78 -1.30 -15.39 7.62
N LEU A 79 -0.57 -16.32 7.01
CA LEU A 79 0.03 -16.15 5.68
C LEU A 79 -0.17 -17.40 4.81
N PRO A 80 -0.25 -17.24 3.48
CA PRO A 80 -0.23 -18.38 2.59
C PRO A 80 1.08 -19.16 2.69
N LEU A 81 0.99 -20.48 2.48
CA LEU A 81 2.17 -21.32 2.33
C LEU A 81 2.98 -20.84 1.11
N PRO A 82 4.30 -20.63 1.23
CA PRO A 82 5.14 -20.33 0.07
C PRO A 82 5.01 -21.40 -1.02
N ASP A 83 4.89 -20.97 -2.28
CA ASP A 83 4.83 -21.90 -3.45
C ASP A 83 6.13 -22.69 -3.66
N ASP A 84 7.23 -22.25 -3.06
CA ASP A 84 8.54 -22.90 -3.15
C ASP A 84 8.59 -24.11 -2.22
N ALA A 85 8.89 -25.29 -2.74
CA ALA A 85 8.96 -26.53 -1.95
C ALA A 85 10.13 -26.54 -0.95
N GLU A 86 11.19 -25.74 -1.18
CA GLU A 86 12.37 -25.63 -0.31
C GLU A 86 12.36 -24.34 0.52
N TRP A 87 11.18 -23.82 0.86
CA TRP A 87 11.05 -22.59 1.63
C TRP A 87 11.65 -22.69 3.04
N SER A 88 12.11 -21.54 3.57
CA SER A 88 12.50 -21.39 4.97
C SER A 88 11.71 -20.29 5.68
N TRP A 89 11.67 -20.35 7.02
CA TRP A 89 11.08 -19.28 7.83
C TRP A 89 11.74 -17.91 7.61
N SER A 90 13.03 -17.88 7.25
CA SER A 90 13.72 -16.66 6.85
C SER A 90 13.10 -16.06 5.59
N ASP A 91 12.73 -16.89 4.60
CA ASP A 91 12.09 -16.41 3.37
C ASP A 91 10.69 -15.87 3.64
N VAL A 92 9.93 -16.51 4.54
CA VAL A 92 8.61 -16.02 4.99
C VAL A 92 8.74 -14.64 5.62
N VAL A 93 9.70 -14.45 6.53
CA VAL A 93 9.98 -13.14 7.16
C VAL A 93 10.39 -12.12 6.11
N MET A 94 11.29 -12.47 5.20
CA MET A 94 11.76 -11.57 4.15
C MET A 94 10.62 -11.15 3.23
N ARG A 95 9.74 -12.08 2.81
CA ARG A 95 8.55 -11.76 2.02
C ARG A 95 7.58 -10.86 2.78
N LEU A 96 7.35 -11.13 4.07
CA LEU A 96 6.50 -10.31 4.94
C LEU A 96 7.03 -8.87 5.09
N VAL A 97 8.34 -8.71 5.21
CA VAL A 97 8.95 -7.37 5.25
C VAL A 97 8.89 -6.72 3.88
N GLN A 98 9.10 -7.49 2.82
CA GLN A 98 9.05 -6.99 1.45
C GLN A 98 7.65 -6.50 1.04
N SER A 99 6.58 -7.18 1.46
CA SER A 99 5.19 -6.73 1.26
C SER A 99 4.85 -5.47 2.06
N SER A 100 5.52 -5.26 3.19
CA SER A 100 5.32 -4.05 4.00
C SER A 100 5.88 -2.77 3.35
N TYR A 101 6.81 -2.89 2.39
CA TYR A 101 7.28 -1.71 1.68
C TYR A 101 6.17 -1.25 0.74
N ALA A 102 5.48 -0.18 1.16
CA ALA A 102 4.68 0.62 0.27
C ALA A 102 5.55 1.01 -0.93
N ARG A 103 5.23 0.46 -2.11
CA ARG A 103 5.88 0.88 -3.34
C ARG A 103 5.22 2.18 -3.78
N ASP A 104 6.05 3.19 -4.02
CA ASP A 104 5.61 4.39 -4.72
C ASP A 104 5.36 4.01 -6.18
N VAL A 105 4.09 3.94 -6.55
CA VAL A 105 3.64 3.63 -7.90
C VAL A 105 3.05 4.88 -8.53
N ARG A 106 3.27 5.04 -9.83
CA ARG A 106 2.61 6.06 -10.64
C ARG A 106 1.23 5.59 -11.04
N GLY A 107 0.21 6.34 -10.63
CA GLY A 107 -1.15 6.20 -11.11
C GLY A 107 -1.48 7.23 -12.18
N GLU A 108 -2.43 6.89 -13.04
CA GLU A 108 -3.09 7.82 -13.94
C GLU A 108 -4.60 7.70 -13.84
N LEU A 109 -5.31 8.82 -13.95
CA LEU A 109 -6.76 8.87 -14.05
C LEU A 109 -7.20 10.11 -14.83
N THR A 110 -8.47 10.16 -15.21
CA THR A 110 -9.06 11.32 -15.89
C THR A 110 -9.95 12.09 -14.92
N VAL A 111 -9.84 13.42 -14.94
CA VAL A 111 -10.71 14.33 -14.19
C VAL A 111 -11.37 15.32 -15.14
N THR A 112 -12.68 15.45 -15.04
CA THR A 112 -13.42 16.54 -15.68
C THR A 112 -13.59 17.67 -14.67
N ALA A 113 -13.08 18.84 -15.01
CA ALA A 113 -13.20 20.06 -14.22
C ALA A 113 -14.21 21.02 -14.86
N SER A 114 -15.01 21.70 -14.05
CA SER A 114 -15.93 22.73 -14.54
C SER A 114 -16.07 23.86 -13.52
N ASP A 115 -16.05 25.09 -14.02
CA ASP A 115 -16.37 26.30 -13.26
C ASP A 115 -17.88 26.62 -13.27
N ASN A 116 -18.66 25.91 -14.09
CA ASN A 116 -20.05 26.24 -14.38
C ASN A 116 -21.03 25.10 -14.06
N THR A 117 -20.76 24.34 -13.00
CA THR A 117 -21.80 23.42 -12.50
C THR A 117 -22.93 24.23 -11.89
N ARG A 118 -24.15 23.68 -11.84
CA ARG A 118 -25.31 24.33 -11.19
C ARG A 118 -25.06 24.73 -9.73
N HIS A 119 -24.03 24.19 -9.11
CA HIS A 119 -23.66 24.39 -7.71
C HIS A 119 -22.26 25.01 -7.52
N GLY A 120 -21.66 25.53 -8.60
CA GLY A 120 -20.36 26.22 -8.57
C GLY A 120 -19.23 25.40 -9.17
N ARG A 121 -17.99 25.70 -8.75
CA ARG A 121 -16.79 25.06 -9.27
C ARG A 121 -16.62 23.66 -8.70
N GLY A 122 -16.28 22.69 -9.54
CA GLY A 122 -16.08 21.31 -9.09
C GLY A 122 -15.38 20.41 -10.08
N VAL A 123 -15.07 19.20 -9.61
CA VAL A 123 -14.40 18.15 -10.38
C VAL A 123 -15.13 16.82 -10.27
N HIS A 124 -15.14 16.08 -11.36
CA HIS A 124 -15.58 14.70 -11.43
C HIS A 124 -14.39 13.80 -11.77
N VAL A 125 -14.18 12.73 -10.99
CA VAL A 125 -13.14 11.74 -11.24
C VAL A 125 -13.74 10.60 -12.06
N CYS A 126 -13.28 10.46 -13.31
CA CYS A 126 -13.84 9.54 -14.27
C CYS A 126 -13.35 8.11 -14.00
N SER A 127 -14.28 7.15 -13.99
CA SER A 127 -14.00 5.71 -13.93
C SER A 127 -13.17 5.24 -12.73
N ASP A 128 -13.11 6.03 -11.64
CA ASP A 128 -12.48 5.60 -10.40
C ASP A 128 -13.48 4.83 -9.53
N PRO A 129 -13.14 3.62 -9.03
CA PRO A 129 -14.07 2.78 -8.25
C PRO A 129 -14.63 3.44 -6.98
N LEU A 130 -13.91 4.41 -6.41
CA LEU A 130 -14.31 5.10 -5.20
C LEU A 130 -14.93 6.47 -5.52
N LEU A 131 -14.27 7.26 -6.36
CA LEU A 131 -14.56 8.68 -6.56
C LEU A 131 -15.55 8.96 -7.69
N SER A 132 -15.82 8.01 -8.58
CA SER A 132 -16.85 8.22 -9.62
C SER A 132 -18.27 8.06 -9.08
N GLY A 133 -18.43 7.32 -7.97
CA GLY A 133 -19.73 6.94 -7.41
C GLY A 133 -20.44 5.83 -8.21
N ILE A 134 -21.50 5.24 -7.64
CA ILE A 134 -22.18 4.07 -8.22
C ILE A 134 -22.81 4.33 -9.60
N ASN A 135 -23.13 5.60 -9.92
CA ASN A 135 -23.69 6.02 -11.19
C ASN A 135 -22.70 6.83 -12.05
N SER A 136 -21.41 6.84 -11.70
CA SER A 136 -20.35 7.57 -12.40
C SER A 136 -20.63 9.07 -12.56
N ASN A 137 -21.28 9.70 -11.58
CA ASN A 137 -21.65 11.11 -11.63
C ASN A 137 -21.45 11.83 -10.28
N LEU A 138 -20.47 11.39 -9.48
CA LEU A 138 -20.12 12.10 -8.26
C LEU A 138 -19.23 13.32 -8.58
N TRP A 139 -19.60 14.47 -8.02
CA TRP A 139 -18.86 15.73 -8.17
C TRP A 139 -18.34 16.22 -6.82
N PHE A 140 -17.09 16.63 -6.80
CA PHE A 140 -16.45 17.23 -5.62
C PHE A 140 -16.39 18.74 -5.80
N PRO A 141 -16.95 19.53 -4.87
CA PRO A 141 -16.87 20.98 -4.93
C PRO A 141 -15.42 21.43 -4.65
N LEU A 142 -14.96 22.38 -5.45
CA LEU A 142 -13.67 23.03 -5.28
C LEU A 142 -13.85 24.51 -4.91
N ASN A 143 -12.89 25.04 -4.16
CA ASN A 143 -12.85 26.45 -3.82
C ASN A 143 -12.53 27.27 -5.08
N ALA A 144 -13.29 28.34 -5.34
CA ALA A 144 -13.03 29.22 -6.47
C ALA A 144 -11.62 29.86 -6.43
N ALA A 145 -11.04 30.03 -5.23
CA ALA A 145 -9.71 30.62 -5.05
C ALA A 145 -8.54 29.64 -5.24
N GLU A 146 -8.78 28.32 -5.25
CA GLU A 146 -7.71 27.32 -5.42
C GLU A 146 -7.49 27.00 -6.91
N ASP A 147 -6.27 26.72 -7.35
CA ASP A 147 -6.07 26.25 -8.73
C ASP A 147 -6.52 24.78 -8.91
N TRP A 148 -6.67 24.34 -10.16
CA TRP A 148 -7.12 22.98 -10.45
C TRP A 148 -6.19 21.91 -9.87
N HIS A 149 -4.87 22.14 -9.87
CA HIS A 149 -3.91 21.17 -9.36
C HIS A 149 -4.07 20.99 -7.86
N ALA A 150 -4.12 22.08 -7.09
CA ALA A 150 -4.32 22.06 -5.65
C ALA A 150 -5.65 21.40 -5.27
N GLY A 151 -6.73 21.76 -5.95
CA GLY A 151 -8.06 21.20 -5.67
C GLY A 151 -8.16 19.70 -6.00
N ILE A 152 -7.64 19.28 -7.15
CA ILE A 152 -7.61 17.86 -7.54
C ILE A 152 -6.73 17.06 -6.59
N GLU A 153 -5.53 17.55 -6.27
CA GLU A 153 -4.63 16.89 -5.32
C GLU A 153 -5.29 16.71 -3.96
N ARG A 154 -5.94 17.75 -3.44
CA ARG A 154 -6.67 17.69 -2.17
C ARG A 154 -7.77 16.63 -2.18
N VAL A 155 -8.56 16.54 -3.25
CA VAL A 155 -9.60 15.49 -3.38
C VAL A 155 -8.96 14.10 -3.41
N LEU A 156 -7.93 13.88 -4.22
CA LEU A 156 -7.30 12.56 -4.34
C LEU A 156 -6.60 12.12 -3.05
N THR A 157 -5.94 13.05 -2.37
CA THR A 157 -5.21 12.78 -1.12
C THR A 157 -6.14 12.54 0.06
N MET A 158 -7.18 13.37 0.23
CA MET A 158 -8.17 13.20 1.31
C MET A 158 -8.94 11.88 1.22
N ASN A 159 -9.08 11.32 0.01
CA ASN A 159 -9.76 10.04 -0.20
C ASN A 159 -8.80 8.84 -0.32
N GLY A 160 -7.50 9.02 -0.05
CA GLY A 160 -6.52 7.93 -0.07
C GLY A 160 -6.22 7.35 -1.45
N VAL A 161 -6.56 8.06 -2.53
CA VAL A 161 -6.27 7.63 -3.91
C VAL A 161 -4.83 7.96 -4.29
N ALA A 162 -4.33 9.12 -3.84
CA ALA A 162 -2.99 9.62 -4.13
C ALA A 162 -2.26 10.06 -2.85
N GLU A 163 -0.94 9.97 -2.88
CA GLU A 163 -0.05 10.68 -1.94
C GLU A 163 0.10 12.14 -2.35
N ASN A 164 0.23 12.39 -3.65
CA ASN A 164 0.26 13.72 -4.25
C ASN A 164 0.03 13.64 -5.77
N VAL A 165 -0.40 14.74 -6.38
CA VAL A 165 -0.46 14.92 -7.82
C VAL A 165 0.88 15.48 -8.29
N VAL A 166 1.31 15.08 -9.48
CA VAL A 166 2.61 15.50 -10.02
C VAL A 166 2.45 16.39 -11.22
N ARG A 167 1.45 16.11 -12.05
CA ARG A 167 1.05 17.03 -13.10
C ARG A 167 -0.35 16.73 -13.60
N LEU A 168 -0.92 17.77 -14.20
CA LEU A 168 -2.14 17.72 -14.99
C LEU A 168 -1.76 17.92 -16.44
N GLU A 169 -2.24 17.03 -17.32
CA GLU A 169 -2.11 17.16 -18.76
C GLU A 169 -3.51 17.45 -19.33
N PRO A 170 -3.76 18.61 -19.94
CA PRO A 170 -5.04 18.90 -20.57
C PRO A 170 -5.31 17.92 -21.72
N LEU A 171 -6.42 17.21 -21.67
CA LEU A 171 -6.86 16.30 -22.73
C LEU A 171 -7.82 17.01 -23.69
N ARG A 172 -8.79 17.73 -23.12
CA ARG A 172 -9.80 18.48 -23.86
C ARG A 172 -10.11 19.75 -23.10
N ASP A 173 -10.14 20.85 -23.81
CA ASP A 173 -10.56 22.14 -23.27
C ASP A 173 -11.76 22.62 -24.06
N SER A 174 -12.89 22.73 -23.38
CA SER A 174 -14.15 23.22 -23.95
C SER A 174 -14.65 24.41 -23.15
N GLN A 175 -15.66 25.10 -23.68
CA GLN A 175 -16.18 26.31 -23.03
C GLN A 175 -16.89 26.04 -21.69
N GLU A 176 -17.30 24.80 -21.43
CA GLU A 176 -18.05 24.43 -20.21
C GLU A 176 -17.28 23.50 -19.26
N TYR A 177 -16.33 22.72 -19.80
CA TYR A 177 -15.56 21.74 -19.04
C TYR A 177 -14.16 21.54 -19.64
N THR A 178 -13.19 21.26 -18.76
CA THR A 178 -11.82 20.91 -19.12
C THR A 178 -11.51 19.52 -18.56
N ASP A 179 -11.12 18.60 -19.43
CA ASP A 179 -10.68 17.26 -19.04
C ASP A 179 -9.16 17.25 -18.85
N PHE A 180 -8.71 16.73 -17.71
CA PHE A 180 -7.31 16.54 -17.39
C PHE A 180 -6.98 15.05 -17.26
N LYS A 181 -5.85 14.64 -17.83
CA LYS A 181 -5.15 13.44 -17.38
C LYS A 181 -4.31 13.81 -16.16
N VAL A 182 -4.59 13.16 -15.05
CA VAL A 182 -3.91 13.39 -13.77
C VAL A 182 -2.86 12.31 -13.58
N ILE A 183 -1.61 12.72 -13.44
CA ILE A 183 -0.51 11.81 -13.08
C ILE A 183 -0.19 12.02 -11.61
N TYR A 184 -0.31 10.96 -10.81
CA TYR A 184 -0.18 11.03 -9.35
C TYR A 184 0.73 9.92 -8.80
N ASN A 185 1.21 10.12 -7.59
CA ASN A 185 1.91 9.09 -6.82
C ASN A 185 0.91 8.39 -5.90
N ARG A 186 1.02 7.07 -5.74
CA ARG A 186 0.28 6.32 -4.73
C ARG A 186 1.18 5.29 -4.07
N LYS A 187 0.93 5.03 -2.80
CA LYS A 187 1.52 3.91 -2.09
C LYS A 187 0.68 2.66 -2.33
N VAL A 188 1.31 1.61 -2.81
CA VAL A 188 0.69 0.28 -2.86
C VAL A 188 1.44 -0.62 -1.90
N CYS A 189 0.76 -1.06 -0.85
CA CYS A 189 1.17 -2.22 -0.07
C CYS A 189 0.66 -3.44 -0.83
N VAL A 190 1.55 -4.35 -1.23
CA VAL A 190 1.22 -5.58 -1.96
C VAL A 190 1.14 -6.73 -0.98
#